data_AF-A0A7V1AQ72-F1
#
_entry.id   AF-A0A7V1AQ72-F1
#
_cell.length_a   1.000
_cell.length_b   1.000
_cell.length_c   1.000
_cell.angle_alpha   90.00
_cell.angle_beta   90.00
_cell.angle_gamma   90.00
#
_symmetry.space_group_name_H-M   'P 1'
#
loop_
_entity.id
_entity.type
_entity.pdbx_description
1 polymer ?
#
loop_
_entity_poly.entity_id
_entity_poly.type
_entity_poly.pdbx_seq_one_letter_code
_entity_poly.pdbx_strand_id
1 'polypeptide(L)'
;MQATGTALSRFAKQVSNVFIPPTWSVLMFWSVSIKLGHSLWQILVWGSIGTFFTAVLPILYVGWLEKRGKVTHKHIPLRSQRNGPYLLSLLLWLFTFLLLYITKAPDFLLAAVLASIGNTLFIFIVNLFWKISAHMLGTAGPLIILS
;
A
#
# COMPACT_ATOMS: atom_id res chain seq x y z
N MET A 1 -22.39 -20.56 -6.62
CA MET A 1 -22.32 -20.55 -8.09
C MET A 1 -21.45 -19.38 -8.53
N GLN A 2 -20.27 -19.68 -9.11
CA GLN A 2 -19.25 -18.73 -9.52
C GLN A 2 -19.67 -18.05 -10.84
N ALA A 3 -19.70 -16.72 -10.87
CA ALA A 3 -19.83 -15.98 -12.13
C ALA A 3 -18.49 -16.06 -12.88
N THR A 4 -18.51 -16.67 -14.05
CA THR A 4 -17.40 -16.72 -15.00
C THR A 4 -17.04 -15.30 -15.44
N GLY A 5 -15.97 -14.75 -14.86
CA GLY A 5 -15.50 -13.41 -15.18
C GLY A 5 -15.09 -13.31 -16.65
N THR A 6 -15.81 -12.48 -17.42
CA THR A 6 -15.50 -12.12 -18.81
C THR A 6 -14.07 -11.61 -18.96
N ALA A 7 -13.49 -11.65 -20.18
CA ALA A 7 -12.15 -11.12 -20.46
C ALA A 7 -11.96 -9.68 -19.94
N LEU A 8 -13.04 -8.88 -19.99
CA LEU A 8 -13.10 -7.54 -19.43
C LEU A 8 -12.89 -7.51 -17.90
N SER A 9 -13.41 -8.47 -17.15
CA SER A 9 -13.21 -8.57 -15.69
C SER A 9 -11.79 -9.00 -15.31
N ARG A 10 -11.14 -9.82 -16.15
CA ARG A 10 -9.74 -10.24 -15.97
C ARG A 10 -8.80 -9.09 -16.31
N PHE A 11 -9.08 -8.37 -17.39
CA PHE A 11 -8.36 -7.16 -17.78
C PHE A 11 -8.53 -6.04 -16.73
N ALA A 12 -9.75 -5.79 -16.24
CA ALA A 12 -10.00 -4.84 -15.16
C ALA A 12 -9.26 -5.22 -13.86
N LYS A 13 -9.20 -6.51 -13.51
CA LYS A 13 -8.37 -6.98 -12.40
C LYS A 13 -6.87 -6.80 -12.64
N GLN A 14 -6.38 -7.04 -13.85
CA GLN A 14 -4.97 -6.84 -14.18
C GLN A 14 -4.58 -5.37 -14.17
N VAL A 15 -5.41 -4.50 -14.76
CA VAL A 15 -5.23 -3.05 -14.70
C VAL A 15 -5.27 -2.59 -13.24
N SER A 16 -6.29 -2.97 -12.47
CA SER A 16 -6.33 -2.67 -11.04
C SER A 16 -5.11 -3.20 -10.30
N ASN A 17 -4.61 -4.41 -10.64
CA ASN A 17 -3.42 -5.02 -10.05
C ASN A 17 -2.12 -4.24 -10.34
N VAL A 18 -2.01 -3.67 -11.54
CA VAL A 18 -0.90 -2.81 -11.94
C VAL A 18 -0.98 -1.44 -11.27
N PHE A 19 -2.19 -0.94 -11.02
CA PHE A 19 -2.45 0.32 -10.33
C PHE A 19 -2.61 0.19 -8.80
N ILE A 20 -2.39 -0.99 -8.20
CA ILE A 20 -2.40 -1.12 -6.73
C ILE A 20 -1.17 -0.37 -6.18
N PRO A 21 -1.31 0.42 -5.11
CA PRO A 21 -0.21 1.17 -4.49
C PRO A 21 1.16 0.45 -4.31
N PRO A 22 1.25 -0.88 -4.07
CA PRO A 22 2.51 -1.60 -3.94
C PRO A 22 3.37 -1.64 -5.21
N THR A 23 2.79 -1.77 -6.41
CA THR A 23 3.57 -1.87 -7.66
C THR A 23 4.33 -0.59 -7.96
N TRP A 24 3.69 0.56 -7.75
CA TRP A 24 4.33 1.87 -7.88
C TRP A 24 5.46 2.08 -6.88
N SER A 25 5.30 1.59 -5.65
CA SER A 25 6.34 1.63 -4.64
C SER A 25 7.56 0.82 -5.07
N VAL A 26 7.36 -0.42 -5.55
CA VAL A 26 8.45 -1.27 -6.06
C VAL A 26 9.21 -0.60 -7.21
N LEU A 27 8.48 -0.06 -8.19
CA LEU A 27 9.09 0.63 -9.33
C LEU A 27 9.91 1.85 -8.90
N MET A 28 9.39 2.64 -7.96
CA MET A 28 10.10 3.80 -7.40
C MET A 28 11.40 3.37 -6.73
N PHE A 29 11.37 2.35 -5.88
CA PHE A 29 12.56 1.85 -5.19
C PHE A 29 13.64 1.38 -6.16
N TRP A 30 13.29 0.56 -7.14
CA TRP A 30 14.25 0.08 -8.14
C TRP A 30 14.77 1.21 -9.02
N SER A 31 13.90 2.11 -9.49
CA SER A 31 14.29 3.21 -10.37
C SER A 31 15.27 4.17 -9.70
N VAL A 32 15.00 4.55 -8.44
CA VAL A 32 15.89 5.43 -7.69
C VAL A 32 17.17 4.71 -7.31
N SER A 33 17.09 3.43 -6.93
CA SER A 33 18.27 2.64 -6.60
C SER A 33 19.20 2.51 -7.80
N ILE A 34 18.69 2.24 -9.01
CA ILE A 34 19.49 2.18 -10.23
C ILE A 34 20.11 3.54 -10.58
N LYS A 35 19.36 4.64 -10.39
CA LYS A 35 19.85 5.99 -10.73
C LYS A 35 20.88 6.54 -9.75
N LEU A 36 20.73 6.26 -8.46
CA LEU A 36 21.50 6.88 -7.38
C LEU A 36 22.44 5.89 -6.66
N GLY A 37 22.32 4.59 -6.94
CA GLY A 37 23.19 3.56 -6.38
C GLY A 37 24.59 3.65 -6.98
N HIS A 38 25.59 3.77 -6.12
CA HIS A 38 26.99 3.85 -6.54
C HIS A 38 27.59 2.47 -6.86
N SER A 39 26.98 1.39 -6.36
CA SER A 39 27.41 0.01 -6.62
C SER A 39 26.22 -0.93 -6.83
N LEU A 40 26.44 -2.03 -7.56
CA LEU A 40 25.43 -3.07 -7.78
C LEU A 40 24.86 -3.59 -6.46
N TRP A 41 25.70 -3.72 -5.43
CA TRP A 41 25.27 -4.14 -4.10
C TRP A 41 24.24 -3.17 -3.50
N GLN A 42 24.48 -1.85 -3.58
CA GLN A 42 23.52 -0.85 -3.09
C GLN A 42 22.20 -0.90 -3.86
N ILE A 43 22.26 -1.05 -5.18
CA ILE A 43 21.07 -1.17 -6.03
C ILE A 43 20.22 -2.35 -5.58
N LEU A 44 20.85 -3.50 -5.40
CA LEU A 44 20.18 -4.73 -4.98
C LEU A 44 19.63 -4.63 -3.57
N VAL A 45 20.39 -4.07 -2.63
CA VAL A 45 19.97 -3.94 -1.22
C VAL A 45 18.76 -3.02 -1.10
N TRP A 46 18.81 -1.80 -1.64
CA TRP A 46 17.71 -0.84 -1.52
C TRP A 46 16.48 -1.28 -2.31
N GLY A 47 16.67 -1.81 -3.52
CA GLY A 47 15.58 -2.37 -4.33
C GLY A 47 14.90 -3.56 -3.64
N SER A 48 15.67 -4.45 -3.02
CA SER A 48 15.14 -5.62 -2.30
C SER A 48 14.41 -5.23 -1.01
N ILE A 49 14.97 -4.29 -0.22
CA ILE A 49 14.30 -3.74 0.97
C ILE A 49 12.95 -3.15 0.57
N GLY A 50 12.95 -2.25 -0.42
CA GLY A 50 11.71 -1.64 -0.92
C GLY A 50 10.70 -2.68 -1.36
N THR A 51 11.11 -3.65 -2.16
CA THR A 51 10.22 -4.70 -2.68
C THR A 51 9.62 -5.57 -1.58
N PHE A 52 10.46 -6.01 -0.65
CA PHE A 52 10.05 -6.95 0.39
C PHE A 52 9.05 -6.32 1.35
N PHE A 53 9.32 -5.10 1.82
CA PHE A 53 8.49 -4.46 2.83
C PHE A 53 7.26 -3.75 2.26
N THR A 54 7.31 -3.26 1.01
CA THR A 54 6.17 -2.52 0.41
C THR A 54 5.23 -3.38 -0.41
N ALA A 55 5.67 -4.56 -0.89
CA ALA A 55 4.84 -5.45 -1.69
C ALA A 55 4.71 -6.84 -1.08
N VAL A 56 5.82 -7.55 -0.84
CA VAL A 56 5.77 -8.96 -0.43
C VAL A 56 5.06 -9.13 0.91
N LEU A 57 5.49 -8.42 1.95
CA LEU A 57 4.91 -8.55 3.28
C LEU A 57 3.42 -8.13 3.35
N PRO A 58 3.00 -6.99 2.78
CA PRO A 58 1.58 -6.62 2.73
C PRO A 58 0.71 -7.65 2.00
N ILE A 59 1.18 -8.19 0.86
CA ILE A 59 0.46 -9.23 0.11
C ILE A 59 0.33 -10.50 0.93
N LEU A 60 1.42 -10.96 1.56
CA LEU A 60 1.40 -12.14 2.42
C LEU A 60 0.46 -11.96 3.62
N TYR A 61 0.45 -10.78 4.23
CA TYR A 61 -0.44 -10.46 5.35
C TYR A 61 -1.91 -10.47 4.94
N VAL A 62 -2.25 -9.84 3.81
CA VAL A 62 -3.62 -9.86 3.28
C VAL A 62 -4.04 -11.29 2.95
N GLY A 63 -3.20 -12.07 2.26
CA GLY A 63 -3.49 -13.48 1.96
C GLY A 63 -3.64 -14.34 3.22
N TRP A 64 -2.90 -14.05 4.29
CA TRP A 64 -3.08 -14.72 5.59
C TRP A 64 -4.40 -14.36 6.26
N LEU A 65 -4.81 -13.08 6.19
CA LEU A 65 -6.10 -12.62 6.71
C LEU A 65 -7.28 -13.25 5.97
N GLU A 66 -7.17 -13.38 4.64
CA GLU A 66 -8.16 -14.07 3.80
C GLU A 66 -8.27 -15.55 4.18
N LYS A 67 -7.14 -16.26 4.32
CA LYS A 67 -7.12 -17.68 4.70
C LYS A 67 -7.76 -17.95 6.07
N ARG A 68 -7.68 -16.99 7.00
CA ARG A 68 -8.30 -17.11 8.33
C ARG A 68 -9.79 -16.73 8.34
N GLY A 69 -10.40 -16.46 7.19
CA GLY A 69 -11.79 -16.03 7.09
C GLY A 69 -12.05 -14.67 7.75
N LYS A 70 -11.00 -13.92 8.12
CA LYS A 70 -11.13 -12.61 8.76
C LYS A 70 -11.57 -11.55 7.76
N VAL A 71 -11.25 -11.72 6.48
CA VAL A 71 -11.66 -10.81 5.39
C VAL A 71 -12.49 -11.61 4.39
N THR A 72 -13.77 -11.28 4.24
CA THR A 72 -14.65 -11.91 3.23
C THR A 72 -14.64 -11.08 1.93
N HIS A 73 -14.65 -11.77 0.80
CA HIS A 73 -14.44 -11.29 -0.57
C HIS A 73 -15.33 -10.13 -1.11
N LYS A 74 -16.14 -9.46 -0.29
CA LYS A 74 -17.19 -8.56 -0.80
C LYS A 74 -17.20 -7.11 -0.34
N HIS A 75 -16.31 -6.68 0.54
CA HIS A 75 -16.03 -5.31 0.99
C HIS A 75 -15.44 -5.52 2.37
N ILE A 76 -14.31 -4.90 2.75
CA ILE A 76 -13.83 -4.95 4.14
C ILE A 76 -14.88 -4.21 5.00
N PRO A 77 -15.81 -4.90 5.70
CA PRO A 77 -17.03 -4.24 6.18
C PRO A 77 -16.86 -3.68 7.60
N LEU A 78 -15.75 -3.98 8.28
CA LEU A 78 -15.57 -3.64 9.68
C LEU A 78 -14.29 -2.84 9.89
N ARG A 79 -14.46 -1.61 10.37
CA ARG A 79 -13.41 -0.66 10.74
C ARG A 79 -12.34 -1.28 11.67
N SER A 80 -12.74 -2.20 12.55
CA SER A 80 -11.82 -2.92 13.45
C SER A 80 -10.81 -3.80 12.68
N GLN A 81 -11.17 -4.28 11.50
CA GLN A 81 -10.29 -5.07 10.64
C GLN A 81 -9.36 -4.20 9.80
N ARG A 82 -9.59 -2.87 9.72
CA ARG A 82 -8.75 -1.93 8.97
C ARG A 82 -7.58 -1.40 9.81
N ASN A 83 -7.76 -1.31 11.12
CA ASN A 83 -6.71 -0.84 12.03
C ASN A 83 -5.48 -1.76 12.02
N GLY A 84 -5.67 -3.08 11.92
CA GLY A 84 -4.58 -4.05 11.82
C GLY A 84 -3.67 -3.81 10.60
N PRO A 85 -4.22 -3.77 9.36
CA PRO A 85 -3.47 -3.41 8.16
C PRO A 85 -2.76 -2.05 8.24
N TYR A 86 -3.39 -1.01 8.80
CA TYR A 86 -2.75 0.29 8.94
C TYR A 86 -1.57 0.27 9.92
N LEU A 87 -1.75 -0.33 11.10
CA LEU A 87 -0.67 -0.47 12.09
C LEU A 87 0.48 -1.31 11.56
N LEU A 88 0.18 -2.42 10.89
CA LEU A 88 1.22 -3.23 10.24
C LEU A 88 1.94 -2.42 9.17
N SER A 89 1.22 -1.71 8.31
CA SER A 89 1.84 -0.89 7.25
C SER A 89 2.76 0.16 7.85
N LEU A 90 2.34 0.82 8.94
CA LEU A 90 3.16 1.80 9.64
C LEU A 90 4.45 1.16 10.19
N LEU A 91 4.35 -0.01 10.81
CA LEU A 91 5.54 -0.76 11.28
C LEU A 91 6.47 -1.13 10.13
N LEU A 92 5.93 -1.63 9.02
CA LEU A 92 6.72 -1.99 7.83
C LEU A 92 7.44 -0.77 7.24
N TRP A 93 6.77 0.39 7.19
CA TRP A 93 7.40 1.62 6.75
C TRP A 93 8.51 2.10 7.69
N LEU A 94 8.32 1.98 9.01
CA LEU A 94 9.36 2.32 9.98
C LEU A 94 10.58 1.39 9.86
N PHE A 95 10.37 0.09 9.68
CA PHE A 95 11.46 -0.86 9.42
C PHE A 95 12.18 -0.56 8.10
N THR A 96 11.42 -0.23 7.05
CA THR A 96 11.98 0.18 5.76
C THR A 96 12.87 1.41 5.92
N PHE A 97 12.38 2.43 6.64
CA PHE A 97 13.16 3.64 6.92
C PHE A 97 14.46 3.33 7.66
N LEU A 98 14.37 2.54 8.73
CA LEU A 98 15.53 2.19 9.55
C LEU A 98 16.60 1.43 8.73
N LEU A 99 16.18 0.46 7.91
CA LEU A 99 17.11 -0.29 7.06
C LEU A 99 17.76 0.58 6.00
N LEU A 100 17.01 1.48 5.37
CA LEU A 100 17.56 2.44 4.40
C LEU A 100 18.53 3.43 5.07
N TYR A 101 18.21 3.88 6.28
CA TYR A 101 19.06 4.78 7.04
C TYR A 101 20.40 4.12 7.40
N ILE A 102 20.37 2.88 7.92
CA ILE A 102 21.58 2.13 8.27
C ILE A 102 22.41 1.79 7.03
N THR A 103 21.76 1.48 5.90
CA THR A 103 22.44 1.19 4.63
C THR A 103 22.86 2.44 3.85
N LYS A 104 22.72 3.64 4.44
CA LYS A 104 23.09 4.94 3.86
C LYS A 104 22.47 5.16 2.48
N ALA A 105 21.17 4.85 2.37
CA ALA A 105 20.40 5.14 1.18
C ALA A 105 20.34 6.65 0.90
N PRO A 106 20.16 7.08 -0.36
CA PRO A 106 20.01 8.47 -0.73
C PRO A 106 18.84 9.13 0.01
N ASP A 107 19.02 10.41 0.35
CA ASP A 107 18.02 11.19 1.09
C ASP A 107 16.65 11.18 0.41
N PHE A 108 16.61 11.07 -0.92
CA PHE A 108 15.37 10.95 -1.67
C PHE A 108 14.54 9.71 -1.28
N LEU A 109 15.19 8.55 -1.10
CA LEU A 109 14.50 7.32 -0.66
C LEU A 109 14.01 7.48 0.78
N LEU A 110 14.82 8.07 1.66
CA LEU A 110 14.43 8.34 3.05
C LEU A 110 13.23 9.28 3.13
N ALA A 111 13.24 10.38 2.37
CA ALA A 111 12.16 11.35 2.31
C ALA A 111 10.86 10.73 1.78
N ALA A 112 10.94 9.89 0.75
CA ALA A 112 9.76 9.20 0.20
C ALA A 112 9.14 8.22 1.20
N VAL A 113 9.97 7.49 1.94
CA VAL A 113 9.49 6.62 3.03
C VAL A 113 8.88 7.45 4.15
N LEU A 114 9.52 8.55 4.56
CA LEU A 114 8.99 9.45 5.58
C LEU A 114 7.62 10.03 5.20
N ALA A 115 7.47 10.46 3.94
CA ALA A 115 6.21 10.92 3.40
C ALA A 115 5.13 9.81 3.43
N SER A 116 5.52 8.57 3.14
CA SER A 116 4.63 7.40 3.18
C SER A 116 4.18 7.06 4.61
N ILE A 117 5.08 7.19 5.60
CA ILE A 117 4.76 7.09 7.03
C ILE A 117 3.74 8.17 7.40
N GLY A 118 4.01 9.43 7.06
CA GLY A 118 3.12 10.56 7.35
C GLY A 118 1.73 10.38 6.74
N ASN A 119 1.66 9.99 5.45
CA ASN A 119 0.40 9.72 4.77
C ASN A 119 -0.36 8.56 5.43
N THR A 120 0.33 7.46 5.77
CA THR A 120 -0.30 6.31 6.44
C THR A 120 -0.85 6.70 7.81
N LEU A 121 -0.08 7.49 8.57
CA LEU A 121 -0.49 7.98 9.89
C LEU A 121 -1.69 8.91 9.78
N PHE A 122 -1.68 9.84 8.81
CA PHE A 122 -2.81 10.73 8.55
C PHE A 122 -4.08 9.95 8.21
N ILE A 123 -4.00 9.00 7.27
CA ILE A 123 -5.13 8.15 6.90
C ILE A 123 -5.59 7.31 8.09
N PHE A 124 -4.66 6.78 8.89
CA PHE A 124 -4.99 6.01 10.08
C PHE A 124 -5.77 6.86 11.10
N ILE A 125 -5.29 8.07 11.40
CA ILE A 125 -5.95 9.05 12.28
C ILE A 125 -7.35 9.37 11.75
N VAL A 126 -7.48 9.76 10.48
CA VAL A 126 -8.78 10.04 9.86
C VAL A 126 -9.70 8.81 9.95
N ASN A 127 -9.16 7.61 9.71
CA ASN A 127 -9.91 6.37 9.82
C ASN A 127 -10.34 6.05 11.27
N LEU A 128 -9.68 6.58 12.31
CA LEU A 128 -10.14 6.48 13.70
C LEU A 128 -11.31 7.42 13.99
N PHE A 129 -11.28 8.66 13.48
CA PHE A 129 -12.29 9.68 13.78
C PHE A 129 -13.52 9.61 12.86
N TRP A 130 -13.36 9.35 11.56
CA TRP A 130 -14.46 9.36 10.59
C TRP A 130 -15.04 7.98 10.28
N LYS A 131 -16.22 7.64 10.84
CA LYS A 131 -17.01 6.51 10.30
C LYS A 131 -17.32 6.94 8.87
N ILE A 132 -16.72 6.31 7.85
CA ILE A 132 -17.25 6.43 6.48
C ILE A 132 -18.62 5.75 6.52
N SER A 133 -19.65 6.49 6.93
CA SER A 133 -21.02 6.07 6.83
C SER A 133 -21.35 6.04 5.34
N ALA A 134 -22.12 5.05 4.90
CA ALA A 134 -22.61 5.01 3.52
C ALA A 134 -23.35 6.31 3.13
N HIS A 135 -23.81 7.11 4.11
CA HIS A 135 -24.47 8.41 3.90
C HIS A 135 -23.53 9.51 3.37
N MET A 136 -22.23 9.48 3.68
CA MET A 136 -21.28 10.47 3.14
C MET A 136 -20.86 10.19 1.70
N LEU A 137 -20.73 8.92 1.34
CA LEU A 137 -20.48 8.53 -0.05
C LEU A 137 -21.65 8.91 -0.98
N GLY A 138 -22.88 8.91 -0.46
CA GLY A 138 -24.06 9.38 -1.19
C GLY A 138 -24.15 10.91 -1.37
N THR A 139 -23.49 11.70 -0.53
CA THR A 139 -23.56 13.18 -0.56
C THR A 139 -22.39 13.84 -1.29
N ALA A 140 -21.22 13.19 -1.37
CA ALA A 140 -20.07 13.72 -2.11
C ALA A 140 -20.28 13.68 -3.63
N GLY A 141 -20.96 12.66 -4.16
CA GLY A 141 -21.21 12.51 -5.60
C GLY A 141 -21.99 13.67 -6.23
N PRO A 142 -23.14 14.09 -5.66
CA PRO A 142 -23.91 15.21 -6.18
C PRO A 142 -23.19 16.57 -6.09
N LEU A 143 -22.38 16.79 -5.06
CA LEU A 143 -21.68 18.07 -4.84
C LEU A 143 -20.58 18.33 -5.87
N ILE A 144 -19.87 17.29 -6.32
CA ILE A 144 -18.84 17.38 -7.37
C ILE A 144 -19.45 17.65 -8.75
N ILE A 145 -20.70 17.23 -8.98
CA ILE A 145 -21.41 17.49 -10.25
C ILE A 145 -21.88 18.96 -10.31
N LEU A 146 -21.94 19.66 -9.18
CA LEU A 146 -22.48 21.02 -9.05
C LEU A 146 -21.42 22.11 -8.83
N SER A 147 -20.13 21.76 -8.79
CA SER A 147 -18.99 22.69 -8.72
C SER A 147 -18.26 22.78 -10.05
#